data_AF-A0A8S1WKU8-F1
#
_entry.id   AF-A0A8S1WKU8-F1
#
_cell.length_a   1.000
_cell.length_b   1.000
_cell.length_c   1.000
_cell.angle_alpha   90.00
_cell.angle_beta   90.00
_cell.angle_gamma   90.00
#
_symmetry.space_group_name_H-M   'P 1'
#
loop_
_entity.id
_entity.type
_entity.pdbx_description
1 polymer ?
#
loop_
_entity_poly.entity_id
_entity_poly.type
_entity_poly.pdbx_seq_one_letter_code
_entity_poly.pdbx_strand_id
1 'polypeptide(L)'
;MQQIQQIENFQIKNCAKDKQEKVASRIKFLRLVLCDNKTIRVSAQICKINFSTAKAILNKFRKQGVIKQSYQDYDGQIDLLKQIVQIQKGIRCEQISKSLESKQKLNNQLQFFLQNIQIQRKSINQELDKKALEEELMCEKQKEYMLVEQILKEQIILMKKRCH
;
A
#
# COMPACT_ATOMS: atom_id res chain seq x y z
N MET A 1 46.82 -27.90 -54.33
CA MET A 1 47.61 -27.47 -53.15
C MET A 1 47.63 -25.95 -52.91
N GLN A 2 47.57 -25.08 -53.92
CA GLN A 2 47.65 -23.61 -53.73
C GLN A 2 46.41 -22.96 -53.05
N GLN A 3 45.19 -23.50 -53.20
CA GLN A 3 43.98 -22.94 -52.58
C GLN A 3 43.90 -23.16 -51.05
N ILE A 4 44.42 -24.28 -50.54
CA ILE A 4 44.41 -24.60 -49.11
C ILE A 4 45.35 -23.65 -48.34
N GLN A 5 46.53 -23.38 -48.90
CA GLN A 5 47.49 -22.41 -48.33
C GLN A 5 46.95 -20.97 -48.33
N GLN A 6 46.07 -20.59 -49.27
CA GLN A 6 45.45 -19.26 -49.28
C GLN A 6 44.40 -19.11 -48.18
N ILE A 7 43.61 -20.15 -47.89
CA ILE A 7 42.60 -20.17 -46.82
C ILE A 7 43.27 -20.12 -45.45
N GLU A 8 44.32 -20.92 -45.23
CA GLU A 8 45.09 -20.89 -43.98
C GLU A 8 45.75 -19.52 -43.74
N ASN A 9 46.35 -18.94 -44.77
CA ASN A 9 46.93 -17.59 -44.66
C ASN A 9 45.88 -16.50 -44.38
N PHE A 10 44.66 -16.64 -44.91
CA PHE A 10 43.56 -15.72 -44.61
C PHE A 10 43.07 -15.86 -43.16
N GLN A 11 42.96 -17.10 -42.66
CA GLN A 11 42.58 -17.37 -41.27
C GLN A 11 43.64 -16.86 -40.28
N ILE A 12 44.93 -17.04 -40.58
CA ILE A 12 46.03 -16.51 -39.76
C ILE A 12 46.00 -14.97 -39.74
N LYS A 13 45.79 -14.33 -40.90
CA LYS A 13 45.67 -12.87 -41.01
C LYS A 13 44.45 -12.32 -40.25
N ASN A 14 43.30 -12.99 -40.30
CA ASN A 14 42.11 -12.56 -39.57
C ASN A 14 42.26 -12.78 -38.06
N CYS A 15 42.84 -13.90 -37.63
CA CYS A 15 43.14 -14.17 -36.22
C CYS A 15 44.13 -13.14 -35.64
N ALA A 16 45.11 -12.69 -36.43
CA ALA A 16 46.03 -11.63 -36.02
C ALA A 16 45.32 -10.26 -35.89
N LYS A 17 44.41 -9.93 -36.82
CA LYS A 17 43.59 -8.70 -36.75
C LYS A 17 42.68 -8.68 -35.53
N ASP A 18 42.00 -9.77 -35.22
CA ASP A 18 41.12 -9.89 -34.04
C ASP A 18 41.90 -9.72 -32.72
N LYS A 19 43.14 -10.24 -32.67
CA LYS A 19 44.02 -10.05 -31.51
C LYS A 19 44.41 -8.58 -31.35
N GLN A 20 44.76 -7.90 -32.43
CA GLN A 20 45.09 -6.47 -32.41
C GLN A 20 43.88 -5.63 -31.98
N GLU A 21 42.68 -5.92 -32.47
CA GLU A 21 41.46 -5.19 -32.11
C GLU A 21 41.10 -5.37 -30.62
N LYS A 22 41.27 -6.58 -30.09
CA LYS A 22 41.08 -6.86 -28.66
C LYS A 22 42.09 -6.10 -27.79
N VAL A 23 43.35 -6.01 -28.21
CA VAL A 23 44.38 -5.25 -27.48
C VAL A 23 44.07 -3.75 -27.53
N ALA A 24 43.73 -3.22 -28.71
CA ALA A 24 43.36 -1.82 -28.89
C ALA A 24 42.14 -1.44 -28.01
N SER A 25 41.14 -2.30 -27.95
CA SER A 25 39.94 -2.10 -27.12
C SER A 25 40.27 -2.05 -25.63
N ARG A 26 41.20 -2.90 -25.16
CA ARG A 26 41.66 -2.91 -23.76
C ARG A 26 42.49 -1.67 -23.42
N ILE A 27 43.34 -1.21 -24.32
CA ILE A 27 44.11 0.03 -24.16
C ILE A 27 43.16 1.23 -24.10
N LYS A 28 42.19 1.29 -25.01
CA LYS A 28 41.15 2.34 -25.03
C LYS A 28 40.33 2.34 -23.73
N PHE A 29 39.97 1.16 -23.23
CA PHE A 29 39.27 1.02 -21.96
C PHE A 29 40.08 1.60 -20.79
N LEU A 30 41.39 1.27 -20.71
CA LEU A 30 42.26 1.82 -19.68
C LEU A 30 42.38 3.34 -19.76
N ARG A 31 42.51 3.89 -20.98
CA ARG A 31 42.53 5.35 -21.18
C ARG A 31 41.24 6.02 -20.70
N LEU A 32 40.07 5.47 -21.03
CA LEU A 32 38.79 6.03 -20.61
C LEU A 32 38.62 6.02 -19.07
N VAL A 33 39.10 4.97 -18.41
CA VAL A 33 38.98 4.83 -16.95
C VAL A 33 40.03 5.66 -16.21
N LEU A 34 41.27 5.72 -16.70
CA LEU A 34 42.40 6.32 -15.98
C LEU A 34 42.66 7.78 -16.35
N CYS A 35 42.40 8.18 -17.59
CA CYS A 35 42.66 9.53 -18.08
C CYS A 35 41.38 10.36 -18.13
N ASP A 36 40.28 9.76 -18.58
CA ASP A 36 39.02 10.49 -18.81
C ASP A 36 38.04 10.38 -17.62
N ASN A 37 38.47 9.76 -16.51
CA ASN A 37 37.69 9.54 -15.28
C ASN A 37 36.29 8.94 -15.50
N LYS A 38 36.08 8.17 -16.57
CA LYS A 38 34.80 7.52 -16.84
C LYS A 38 34.62 6.29 -15.98
N THR A 39 33.38 6.05 -15.57
CA THR A 39 33.05 4.87 -14.75
C THR A 39 33.38 3.57 -15.51
N ILE A 40 33.78 2.54 -14.76
CA ILE A 40 34.15 1.22 -15.30
C ILE A 40 33.05 0.66 -16.21
N ARG A 41 31.78 0.83 -15.81
CA ARG A 41 30.62 0.33 -16.54
C ARG A 41 30.46 1.01 -17.90
N VAL A 42 30.55 2.34 -17.93
CA VAL A 42 30.43 3.14 -19.17
C VAL A 42 31.59 2.85 -20.11
N SER A 43 32.82 2.79 -19.58
CA SER A 43 34.01 2.49 -20.37
C SER A 43 33.99 1.08 -20.96
N ALA A 44 33.51 0.08 -20.20
CA ALA A 44 33.36 -1.30 -20.69
C ALA A 44 32.35 -1.40 -21.84
N GLN A 45 31.23 -0.65 -21.75
CA GLN A 45 30.22 -0.61 -22.79
C GLN A 45 30.74 0.06 -24.07
N ILE A 46 31.43 1.21 -23.96
CA ILE A 46 32.04 1.91 -25.11
C ILE A 46 33.07 1.03 -25.83
N CYS A 47 33.85 0.26 -25.09
CA CYS A 47 34.90 -0.60 -25.65
C CYS A 47 34.40 -2.01 -26.01
N LYS A 48 33.10 -2.30 -25.86
CA LYS A 48 32.51 -3.64 -26.08
C LYS A 48 33.27 -4.75 -25.34
N ILE A 49 33.68 -4.49 -24.10
CA ILE A 49 34.39 -5.45 -23.23
C ILE A 49 33.42 -5.97 -22.18
N ASN A 50 33.41 -7.29 -21.98
CA ASN A 50 32.64 -7.91 -20.90
C ASN A 50 33.08 -7.39 -19.53
N PHE A 51 32.12 -7.20 -18.63
CA PHE A 51 32.39 -6.62 -17.31
C PHE A 51 33.38 -7.45 -16.47
N SER A 52 33.33 -8.78 -16.57
CA SER A 52 34.30 -9.70 -15.96
C SER A 52 35.73 -9.43 -16.43
N THR A 53 35.92 -9.25 -17.75
CA THR A 53 37.20 -8.92 -18.37
C THR A 53 37.68 -7.53 -17.95
N ALA A 54 36.79 -6.53 -17.91
CA ALA A 54 37.11 -5.18 -17.43
C ALA A 54 37.60 -5.18 -15.98
N LYS A 55 36.92 -5.94 -15.10
CA LYS A 55 37.32 -6.12 -13.69
C LYS A 55 38.67 -6.83 -13.58
N ALA A 56 38.91 -7.86 -14.39
CA ALA A 56 40.19 -8.58 -14.41
C ALA A 56 41.36 -7.70 -14.87
N ILE A 57 41.16 -6.85 -15.88
CA ILE A 57 42.16 -5.88 -16.34
C ILE A 57 42.51 -4.92 -15.21
N LEU A 58 41.52 -4.25 -14.62
CA LEU A 58 41.77 -3.29 -13.53
C LEU A 58 42.42 -3.95 -12.31
N ASN A 59 42.04 -5.18 -11.98
CA ASN A 59 42.67 -5.93 -10.89
C ASN A 59 44.14 -6.25 -11.16
N LYS A 60 44.55 -6.50 -12.42
CA LYS A 60 45.98 -6.66 -12.76
C LYS A 60 46.76 -5.38 -12.48
N PHE A 61 46.25 -4.22 -12.91
CA PHE A 61 46.91 -2.93 -12.69
C PHE A 61 46.91 -2.51 -11.22
N ARG A 62 45.87 -2.86 -10.45
CA ARG A 62 45.84 -2.67 -8.99
C ARG A 62 46.88 -3.53 -8.28
N LYS A 63 47.00 -4.81 -8.65
CA LYS A 63 48.04 -5.72 -8.11
C LYS A 63 49.45 -5.25 -8.44
N GLN A 64 49.63 -4.59 -9.58
CA GLN A 64 50.90 -3.98 -9.99
C GLN A 64 51.14 -2.60 -9.34
N GLY A 65 50.24 -2.12 -8.48
CA GLY A 65 50.39 -0.83 -7.78
C GLY A 65 50.15 0.40 -8.65
N VAL A 66 49.78 0.23 -9.92
CA VAL A 66 49.58 1.32 -10.90
C VAL A 66 48.29 2.09 -10.63
N ILE A 67 47.28 1.41 -10.09
CA ILE A 67 45.98 2.01 -9.73
C ILE A 67 45.78 1.80 -8.23
N LYS A 68 45.58 2.89 -7.48
CA LYS A 68 45.21 2.80 -6.06
C LYS A 68 43.90 2.03 -5.90
N GLN A 69 43.88 1.12 -4.94
CA GLN A 69 42.69 0.35 -4.62
C GLN A 69 41.70 1.30 -3.91
N SER A 70 40.61 1.66 -4.58
CA SER A 70 39.60 2.61 -4.05
C SER A 70 38.69 1.98 -2.98
N TYR A 71 39.18 0.98 -2.24
CA TYR A 71 38.36 0.14 -1.38
C TYR A 71 38.67 0.42 0.09
N GLN A 72 37.84 1.26 0.70
CA GLN A 72 37.51 1.10 2.12
C GLN A 72 35.99 1.13 2.37
N ASP A 73 35.19 1.88 1.58
CA ASP A 73 33.80 2.12 1.98
C ASP A 73 32.68 1.55 1.09
N TYR A 74 32.98 0.93 -0.05
CA TYR A 74 31.90 0.54 -0.98
C TYR A 74 31.00 -0.57 -0.45
N ASP A 75 31.58 -1.57 0.22
CA ASP A 75 30.82 -2.65 0.85
C ASP A 75 30.05 -2.13 2.08
N GLY A 76 30.65 -1.23 2.87
CA GLY A 76 29.97 -0.55 3.98
C GLY A 76 28.79 0.32 3.53
N GLN A 77 28.91 1.03 2.41
CA GLN A 77 27.82 1.81 1.81
C GLN A 77 26.69 0.90 1.29
N ILE A 78 27.02 -0.26 0.72
CA ILE A 78 26.04 -1.26 0.31
C ILE A 78 25.30 -1.83 1.53
N ASP A 79 25.99 -2.10 2.62
CA ASP A 79 25.36 -2.62 3.83
C ASP A 79 24.49 -1.57 4.53
N LEU A 80 24.91 -0.31 4.56
CA LEU A 80 24.07 0.83 4.96
C LEU A 80 22.80 0.93 4.11
N LEU A 81 22.90 0.80 2.79
CA LEU A 81 21.73 0.80 1.91
C LEU A 81 20.77 -0.36 2.21
N LYS A 82 21.29 -1.57 2.48
CA LYS A 82 20.46 -2.71 2.90
C LYS A 82 19.75 -2.43 4.23
N GLN A 83 20.44 -1.86 5.20
CA GLN A 83 19.86 -1.49 6.50
C GLN A 83 18.76 -0.42 6.34
N ILE A 84 18.99 0.61 5.54
CA ILE A 84 17.99 1.65 5.23
C ILE A 84 16.74 1.02 4.60
N VAL A 85 16.89 0.10 3.65
CA VAL A 85 15.75 -0.60 3.03
C VAL A 85 14.97 -1.44 4.05
N GLN A 86 15.66 -2.09 5.00
CA GLN A 86 15.00 -2.85 6.08
C GLN A 86 14.22 -1.92 7.02
N ILE A 87 14.80 -0.79 7.43
CA ILE A 87 14.15 0.22 8.27
C ILE A 87 12.89 0.77 7.58
N GLN A 88 12.99 1.12 6.29
CA GLN A 88 11.84 1.61 5.51
C GLN A 88 10.70 0.59 5.45
N LYS A 89 11.01 -0.71 5.30
CA LYS A 89 9.99 -1.76 5.35
C LYS A 89 9.33 -1.84 6.73
N GLY A 90 10.11 -1.76 7.80
CA GLY A 90 9.61 -1.74 9.18
C GLY A 90 8.64 -0.57 9.42
N ILE A 91 9.03 0.65 9.05
CA ILE A 91 8.20 1.86 9.18
C ILE A 91 6.89 1.71 8.40
N ARG A 92 6.94 1.19 7.17
CA ARG A 92 5.73 1.01 6.35
C ARG A 92 4.76 0.02 7.00
N CYS A 93 5.24 -1.09 7.54
CA CYS A 93 4.40 -2.04 8.27
C CYS A 93 3.78 -1.40 9.51
N GLU A 94 4.55 -0.65 10.29
CA GLU A 94 4.05 0.03 11.49
C GLU A 94 2.96 1.07 11.16
N GLN A 95 3.14 1.84 10.09
CA GLN A 95 2.14 2.80 9.61
C GLN A 95 0.83 2.11 9.19
N ILE A 96 0.92 0.98 8.48
CA ILE A 96 -0.24 0.18 8.08
C ILE A 96 -0.98 -0.33 9.33
N SER A 97 -0.26 -0.89 10.31
CA SER A 97 -0.86 -1.38 11.56
C SER A 97 -1.56 -0.27 12.34
N LYS A 98 -0.91 0.89 12.53
CA LYS A 98 -1.54 2.06 13.20
C LYS A 98 -2.80 2.54 12.48
N SER A 99 -2.79 2.54 11.14
CA SER A 99 -3.97 2.90 10.35
C SER A 99 -5.10 1.88 10.46
N LEU A 100 -4.78 0.59 10.60
CA LEU A 100 -5.78 -0.46 10.76
C LEU A 100 -6.45 -0.38 12.13
N GLU A 101 -5.65 -0.19 13.20
CA GLU A 101 -6.14 0.01 14.55
C GLU A 101 -7.03 1.26 14.68
N SER A 102 -6.64 2.38 14.06
CA SER A 102 -7.45 3.60 14.09
C SER A 102 -8.79 3.42 13.38
N LYS A 103 -8.81 2.71 12.24
CA LYS A 103 -10.06 2.35 11.53
C LYS A 103 -10.94 1.42 12.37
N GLN A 104 -10.35 0.42 13.03
CA GLN A 104 -11.10 -0.47 13.92
C GLN A 104 -11.72 0.29 15.10
N LYS A 105 -10.97 1.19 15.75
CA LYS A 105 -11.49 2.04 16.83
C LYS A 105 -12.66 2.90 16.35
N LEU A 106 -12.52 3.55 15.20
CA LEU A 106 -13.58 4.36 14.61
C LEU A 106 -14.83 3.53 14.28
N ASN A 107 -14.64 2.33 13.73
CA ASN A 107 -15.76 1.44 13.41
C ASN A 107 -16.50 1.00 14.69
N ASN A 108 -15.77 0.68 15.76
CA ASN A 108 -16.39 0.33 17.05
C ASN A 108 -17.18 1.51 17.64
N GLN A 109 -16.65 2.73 17.54
CA GLN A 109 -17.36 3.94 17.97
C GLN A 109 -18.63 4.16 17.15
N LEU A 110 -18.58 3.99 15.83
CA LEU A 110 -19.75 4.10 14.96
C LEU A 110 -20.81 3.04 15.29
N GLN A 111 -20.42 1.80 15.55
CA GLN A 111 -21.35 0.75 15.97
C GLN A 111 -22.05 1.13 17.27
N PHE A 112 -21.31 1.65 18.26
CA PHE A 112 -21.89 2.11 19.52
C PHE A 112 -22.89 3.26 19.31
N PHE A 113 -22.54 4.25 18.48
CA PHE A 113 -23.46 5.34 18.13
C PHE A 113 -24.73 4.85 17.44
N LEU A 114 -24.61 3.96 16.46
CA LEU A 114 -25.75 3.39 15.74
C LEU A 114 -26.67 2.59 16.67
N GLN A 115 -26.09 1.81 17.59
CA GLN A 115 -26.84 1.03 18.57
C GLN A 115 -27.62 1.96 19.51
N ASN A 116 -27.00 3.03 20.00
CA ASN A 116 -27.67 4.01 20.87
C ASN A 116 -28.82 4.73 20.15
N ILE A 117 -28.63 5.11 18.88
CA ILE A 117 -29.69 5.72 18.08
C ILE A 117 -30.86 4.75 17.89
N GLN A 118 -30.60 3.47 17.64
CA GLN A 118 -31.66 2.46 17.53
C GLN A 118 -32.44 2.29 18.83
N ILE A 119 -31.76 2.28 19.99
CA ILE A 119 -32.40 2.20 21.31
C ILE A 119 -33.30 3.42 21.53
N GLN A 120 -32.79 4.63 21.27
CA GLN A 120 -33.56 5.87 21.42
C GLN A 120 -34.80 5.89 20.51
N ARG A 121 -34.67 5.48 19.24
CA ARG A 121 -35.81 5.40 18.32
C ARG A 121 -36.87 4.41 18.79
N LYS A 122 -36.47 3.24 19.31
CA LYS A 122 -37.42 2.27 19.88
C LYS A 122 -38.17 2.86 21.09
N SER A 123 -37.46 3.57 21.97
CA SER A 123 -38.07 4.24 23.12
C SER A 123 -39.10 5.27 22.70
N ILE A 124 -38.77 6.12 21.72
CA ILE A 124 -39.68 7.18 21.22
C ILE A 124 -40.94 6.59 20.58
N ASN A 125 -40.80 5.52 19.79
CA ASN A 125 -41.95 4.87 19.16
C ASN A 125 -42.88 4.23 20.19
N GLN A 126 -42.33 3.59 21.24
CA GLN A 126 -43.15 3.02 22.32
C GLN A 126 -43.89 4.09 23.12
N GLU A 127 -43.29 5.26 23.31
CA GLU A 127 -43.90 6.37 24.04
C GLU A 127 -45.04 7.03 23.25
N LEU A 128 -44.87 7.17 21.93
CA LEU A 128 -45.94 7.62 21.02
C LEU A 128 -47.10 6.63 20.97
N ASP A 129 -46.83 5.33 20.84
CA ASP A 129 -47.88 4.29 20.82
C ASP A 129 -48.66 4.27 22.14
N LYS A 130 -47.98 4.40 23.29
CA LYS A 130 -48.62 4.47 24.60
C LYS A 130 -49.54 5.68 24.72
N LYS A 131 -49.09 6.86 24.26
CA LYS A 131 -49.87 8.09 24.33
C LYS A 131 -51.13 8.04 23.47
N ALA A 132 -51.04 7.48 22.26
CA ALA A 132 -52.20 7.26 21.40
C ALA A 132 -53.24 6.35 22.06
N LEU A 133 -52.79 5.26 22.72
CA LEU A 133 -53.67 4.36 23.46
C LEU A 133 -54.36 5.03 24.66
N GLU A 134 -53.63 5.89 25.38
CA GLU A 134 -54.19 6.65 26.51
C GLU A 134 -55.26 7.66 26.05
N GLU A 135 -55.05 8.32 24.90
CA GLU A 135 -56.03 9.22 24.30
C GLU A 135 -57.31 8.47 23.84
N GLU A 136 -57.18 7.30 23.21
CA GLU A 136 -58.32 6.46 22.85
C GLU A 136 -59.12 5.99 24.08
N LEU A 137 -58.43 5.54 25.14
CA LEU A 137 -59.06 5.10 26.37
C LEU A 137 -59.86 6.21 27.04
N MET A 138 -59.35 7.44 27.05
CA MET A 138 -60.05 8.60 27.60
C MET A 138 -61.31 8.94 26.80
N CYS A 139 -61.24 8.87 25.46
CA CYS A 139 -62.39 9.05 24.59
C CYS A 139 -63.48 7.99 24.85
N GLU A 140 -63.11 6.72 24.97
CA GLU A 140 -64.07 5.65 25.27
C GLU A 140 -64.72 5.81 26.65
N LYS A 141 -63.95 6.12 27.69
CA LYS A 141 -64.51 6.42 29.02
C LYS A 141 -65.50 7.57 28.99
N GLN A 142 -65.24 8.60 28.18
CA GLN A 142 -66.14 9.74 28.06
C GLN A 142 -67.43 9.37 27.33
N LYS A 143 -67.37 8.52 26.29
CA LYS A 143 -68.55 7.96 25.64
C LYS A 143 -69.39 7.13 26.61
N GLU A 144 -68.75 6.24 27.38
CA GLU A 144 -69.42 5.44 28.41
C GLU A 144 -70.13 6.32 29.43
N TYR A 145 -69.43 7.36 29.93
CA TYR A 145 -70.02 8.30 30.89
C TYR A 145 -71.26 9.01 30.31
N MET A 146 -71.17 9.52 29.07
CA MET A 146 -72.32 10.15 28.41
C MET A 146 -73.49 9.18 28.22
N LEU A 147 -73.21 7.92 27.88
CA LEU A 147 -74.24 6.89 27.71
C LEU A 147 -74.96 6.61 29.04
N VAL A 148 -74.19 6.44 30.13
CA VAL A 148 -74.75 6.25 31.48
C VAL A 148 -75.60 7.46 31.87
N GLU A 149 -75.12 8.67 31.62
CA GLU A 149 -75.87 9.90 31.90
C GLU A 149 -77.20 9.95 31.13
N GLN A 150 -77.19 9.57 29.84
CA GLN A 150 -78.41 9.50 29.02
C GLN A 150 -79.40 8.45 29.54
N ILE A 151 -78.91 7.25 29.89
CA ILE A 151 -79.74 6.18 30.45
C ILE A 151 -80.38 6.63 31.77
N LEU A 152 -79.62 7.26 32.67
CA LEU A 152 -80.14 7.77 33.93
C LEU A 152 -81.20 8.85 33.72
N LYS A 153 -81.00 9.76 32.75
CA LYS A 153 -81.99 10.78 32.38
C LYS A 153 -83.29 10.14 31.87
N GLU A 154 -83.19 9.18 30.96
CA GLU A 154 -84.32 8.38 30.46
C GLU A 154 -85.07 7.68 31.60
N GLN A 155 -84.35 7.01 32.51
CA GLN A 155 -84.94 6.34 33.66
C GLN A 155 -85.70 7.31 34.58
N ILE A 156 -85.14 8.49 34.87
CA ILE A 156 -85.82 9.52 35.65
C ILE A 156 -87.11 9.98 34.97
N ILE A 157 -87.09 10.18 33.64
CA ILE A 157 -88.28 10.56 32.87
C ILE A 157 -89.37 9.48 32.97
N LEU A 158 -88.99 8.21 32.79
CA LEU A 158 -89.91 7.07 32.88
C LEU A 158 -90.51 6.92 34.28
N MET A 159 -89.70 7.12 35.33
CA MET A 159 -90.19 7.08 36.72
C MET A 159 -91.20 8.20 37.00
N LYS A 160 -90.93 9.43 36.57
CA LYS A 160 -91.86 10.56 36.73
C LYS A 160 -93.19 10.33 36.02
N LYS A 161 -93.18 9.69 34.84
CA LYS A 161 -94.40 9.36 34.08
C LYS A 161 -95.27 8.28 34.75
N ARG A 162 -94.71 7.45 35.65
CA ARG A 162 -95.45 6.40 36.37
C ARG A 162 -96.06 6.87 37.70
N CYS A 163 -95.70 8.05 38.20
CA CYS A 163 -96.20 8.60 39.47
C CYS A 163 -97.39 9.56 39.29
N HIS A 164 -97.99 9.60 38.10
CA HIS A 164 -99.29 10.20 37.80
C HIS A 164 -100.25 9.11 37.33
#